data_AF-A0A1Q6QF52-F1
#
_entry.id   AF-A0A1Q6QF52-F1
#
_cell.length_a   1.000
_cell.length_b   1.000
_cell.length_c   1.000
_cell.angle_alpha   90.00
_cell.angle_beta   90.00
_cell.angle_gamma   90.00
#
_symmetry.space_group_name_H-M   'P 1'
#
loop_
_entity.id
_entity.type
_entity.pdbx_description
1 polymer ?
#
loop_
_entity_poly.entity_id
_entity_poly.type
_entity_poly.pdbx_seq_one_letter_code
_entity_poly.pdbx_strand_id
1 'polypeptide(L)'
;MAKEARWVMAAGTVLLTPLAEECIFRGLLFQGLHRHNRAAAYALSTAAFCLVHVAGYVGQTELLSLAILALEYIPAGIALAWAYEKADTIFAPVLMHSLINALSIRTLW
;
A
#
# COMPACT_ATOMS: atom_id res chain seq x y z
N MET A 1 22.36 -8.78 17.51
CA MET A 1 22.22 -7.53 16.71
C MET A 1 21.49 -7.75 15.39
N ALA A 2 22.02 -8.50 14.41
CA ALA A 2 21.34 -8.67 13.09
C ALA A 2 19.95 -9.32 13.17
N LYS A 3 19.75 -10.33 14.03
CA LYS A 3 18.45 -11.00 14.24
C LYS A 3 17.40 -10.06 14.84
N GLU A 4 17.78 -9.22 15.79
CA GLU A 4 16.87 -8.25 16.42
C GLU A 4 16.46 -7.15 15.45
N ALA A 5 17.41 -6.65 14.65
CA ALA A 5 17.12 -5.70 13.58
C ALA A 5 16.10 -6.26 12.57
N ARG A 6 16.20 -7.55 12.20
CA ARG A 6 15.22 -8.20 11.32
C ARG A 6 13.81 -8.21 11.92
N TRP A 7 13.67 -8.57 13.20
CA TRP A 7 12.35 -8.59 13.85
C TRP A 7 11.72 -7.20 13.98
N VAL A 8 12.52 -6.17 14.26
CA VAL A 8 12.05 -4.78 14.29
C VAL A 8 11.55 -4.36 12.89
N MET A 9 12.29 -4.68 11.84
CA MET A 9 11.87 -4.41 10.46
C MET A 9 10.58 -5.14 10.11
N ALA A 10 10.46 -6.44 10.44
CA ALA A 10 9.22 -7.17 10.21
C ALA A 10 8.03 -6.56 10.96
N ALA A 11 8.19 -6.23 12.23
CA ALA A 11 7.12 -5.62 13.02
C ALA A 11 6.69 -4.26 12.44
N GLY A 12 7.67 -3.43 12.04
CA GLY A 12 7.41 -2.16 11.36
C GLY A 12 6.64 -2.34 10.06
N THR A 13 7.15 -3.15 9.14
CA THR A 13 6.57 -3.38 7.82
C THR A 13 5.21 -4.09 7.85
N VAL A 14 4.99 -5.00 8.80
CA VAL A 14 3.74 -5.77 8.87
C VAL A 14 2.66 -5.05 9.67
N LEU A 15 3.01 -4.27 10.69
CA LEU A 15 2.00 -3.69 11.60
C LEU A 15 1.90 -2.16 11.46
N LEU A 16 3.03 -1.47 11.53
CA LEU A 16 3.03 -0.01 11.63
C LEU A 16 2.84 0.66 10.27
N THR A 17 3.55 0.18 9.25
CA THR A 17 3.46 0.71 7.89
C THR A 17 2.04 0.62 7.33
N PRO A 18 1.34 -0.54 7.35
CA PRO A 18 -0.01 -0.64 6.83
C PRO A 18 -0.98 0.29 7.55
N LEU A 19 -0.87 0.43 8.88
CA LEU A 19 -1.73 1.33 9.63
C LEU A 19 -1.56 2.78 9.17
N ALA A 20 -0.33 3.26 9.03
CA ALA A 20 -0.04 4.62 8.57
C ALA A 20 -0.50 4.84 7.12
N GLU A 21 -0.17 3.91 6.22
CA GLU A 21 -0.49 4.01 4.81
C GLU A 21 -1.99 3.97 4.54
N GLU A 22 -2.73 3.05 5.16
CA GLU A 22 -4.18 2.98 4.96
C GLU A 22 -4.88 4.24 5.47
N CYS A 23 -4.44 4.82 6.59
CA CYS A 23 -4.98 6.12 7.05
C CYS A 23 -4.83 7.22 6.00
N ILE A 24 -3.72 7.25 5.26
CA ILE A 24 -3.46 8.25 4.22
C ILE A 24 -4.22 7.90 2.94
N PHE A 25 -4.01 6.72 2.38
CA PHE A 25 -4.55 6.38 1.06
C PHE A 25 -6.06 6.13 1.11
N ARG A 26 -6.58 5.49 2.16
CA ARG A 26 -7.98 5.04 2.25
C ARG A 26 -8.80 6.00 3.13
N GLY A 27 -8.25 6.36 4.29
CA GLY A 27 -8.86 7.35 5.18
C GLY A 27 -8.90 8.75 4.58
N LEU A 28 -7.76 9.31 4.17
CA LEU A 28 -7.71 10.69 3.66
C LEU A 28 -8.06 10.79 2.17
N LEU A 29 -7.31 10.12 1.29
CA LEU A 29 -7.45 10.31 -0.16
C LEU A 29 -8.73 9.67 -0.72
N PHE A 30 -8.94 8.38 -0.45
CA PHE A 30 -10.10 7.65 -0.99
C PHE A 30 -11.40 8.22 -0.41
N GLN A 31 -11.57 8.25 0.91
CA GLN A 31 -12.81 8.74 1.54
C GLN A 31 -13.12 10.20 1.16
N GLY A 32 -12.09 11.05 1.11
CA GLY A 32 -12.23 12.47 0.77
C GLY A 32 -12.90 12.69 -0.59
N LEU A 33 -12.60 11.84 -1.56
CA LEU A 33 -13.10 11.93 -2.93
C LEU A 33 -14.29 10.99 -3.22
N HIS A 34 -14.42 9.90 -2.47
CA HIS A 34 -15.44 8.85 -2.70
C HIS A 34 -16.87 9.40 -2.68
N ARG A 35 -17.15 10.34 -1.77
CA ARG A 35 -18.45 11.04 -1.68
C ARG A 35 -18.84 11.83 -2.93
N HIS A 36 -17.88 12.17 -3.78
CA HIS A 36 -18.11 12.93 -5.01
C HIS A 36 -18.02 12.05 -6.26
N ASN A 37 -17.01 11.18 -6.31
CA ASN A 37 -16.79 10.30 -7.43
C ASN A 37 -16.03 9.04 -7.00
N ARG A 38 -16.75 7.92 -6.95
CA ARG A 38 -16.23 6.60 -6.63
C ARG A 38 -15.04 6.21 -7.51
N ALA A 39 -15.17 6.34 -8.83
CA ALA A 39 -14.11 5.93 -9.76
C ALA A 39 -12.85 6.78 -9.57
N ALA A 40 -13.00 8.09 -9.38
CA ALA A 40 -11.87 8.98 -9.12
C ALA A 40 -11.19 8.67 -7.77
N ALA A 41 -11.94 8.28 -6.74
CA ALA A 41 -11.38 7.85 -5.46
C ALA A 41 -10.51 6.59 -5.59
N TYR A 42 -10.99 5.59 -6.33
CA TYR A 42 -10.19 4.40 -6.65
C TYR A 42 -8.93 4.76 -7.43
N ALA A 43 -9.08 5.58 -8.48
CA ALA A 43 -7.96 5.98 -9.34
C ALA A 43 -6.89 6.75 -8.55
N LEU A 44 -7.28 7.77 -7.79
CA LEU A 44 -6.35 8.61 -7.03
C LEU A 44 -5.65 7.82 -5.92
N SER A 45 -6.41 7.07 -5.11
CA SER A 45 -5.86 6.28 -4.01
C SER A 45 -4.90 5.20 -4.51
N THR A 46 -5.27 4.48 -5.58
CA THR A 46 -4.41 3.46 -6.20
C THR A 46 -3.17 4.07 -6.83
N ALA A 47 -3.30 5.16 -7.59
CA ALA A 47 -2.16 5.80 -8.22
C ALA A 47 -1.16 6.34 -7.19
N ALA A 48 -1.64 6.99 -6.13
CA ALA A 48 -0.77 7.48 -5.05
C ALA A 48 -0.04 6.33 -4.35
N PHE A 49 -0.73 5.21 -4.09
CA PHE A 49 -0.16 4.00 -3.52
C PHE A 49 0.97 3.44 -4.40
N CYS A 50 0.71 3.25 -5.70
CA CYS A 50 1.71 2.78 -6.67
C CYS A 50 2.96 3.66 -6.71
N LEU A 51 2.79 4.98 -6.75
CA LEU A 51 3.90 5.93 -6.88
C LEU A 51 4.80 5.96 -5.64
N VAL A 52 4.21 5.93 -4.43
CA VAL A 52 4.98 5.87 -3.18
C VAL A 52 5.84 4.61 -3.11
N HIS A 53 5.31 3.47 -3.58
CA HIS A 53 6.02 2.18 -3.52
C HIS A 53 7.22 2.09 -4.47
N VAL A 54 7.31 2.97 -5.47
CA VAL A 54 8.47 3.04 -6.37
C VAL A 54 9.39 4.24 -6.12
N ALA A 55 9.03 5.13 -5.18
CA ALA A 55 9.76 6.37 -4.93
C ALA A 55 11.24 6.15 -4.60
N GLY A 56 11.58 5.05 -3.91
CA GLY A 56 12.96 4.70 -3.56
C GLY A 56 13.85 4.32 -4.75
N TYR A 57 13.26 3.97 -5.90
CA TYR A 57 13.99 3.58 -7.12
C TYR A 57 14.20 4.76 -8.09
N VAL A 58 13.63 5.93 -7.79
CA VAL A 58 13.77 7.13 -8.63
C VAL A 58 15.24 7.52 -8.71
N GLY A 59 15.77 7.63 -9.94
CA GLY A 59 17.19 7.93 -10.19
C GLY A 59 18.14 6.75 -10.04
N GLN A 60 17.64 5.58 -9.62
CA GLN A 60 18.41 4.33 -9.53
C GLN A 60 18.06 3.32 -10.63
N THR A 61 16.95 3.57 -11.33
CA THR A 61 16.38 2.66 -12.33
C THR A 61 15.83 3.46 -13.50
N GLU A 62 15.94 2.90 -14.71
CA GLU A 62 15.39 3.49 -15.93
C GLU A 62 13.89 3.77 -15.82
N LEU A 63 13.42 4.84 -16.46
CA LEU A 63 12.03 5.31 -16.32
C LEU A 63 11.01 4.25 -16.73
N LEU A 64 11.30 3.47 -17.78
CA LEU A 64 10.42 2.39 -18.25
C LEU A 64 10.29 1.28 -17.19
N SER A 65 11.41 0.87 -16.60
CA SER A 65 11.43 -0.14 -15.53
C SER A 65 10.71 0.36 -14.28
N LEU A 66 10.88 1.64 -13.92
CA LEU A 66 10.16 2.27 -12.82
C LEU A 66 8.65 2.26 -13.06
N ALA A 67 8.21 2.56 -14.29
CA ALA A 67 6.80 2.51 -14.65
C ALA A 67 6.23 1.09 -14.54
N ILE A 68 6.95 0.08 -15.02
CA ILE A 68 6.54 -1.33 -14.92
C ILE A 68 6.40 -1.74 -13.45
N LEU A 69 7.37 -1.39 -12.60
CA LEU A 69 7.32 -1.67 -11.16
C LEU A 69 6.11 -0.98 -10.50
N ALA A 70 5.77 0.24 -10.90
CA ALA A 70 4.62 0.94 -10.35
C ALA A 70 3.29 0.24 -10.70
N LEU A 71 3.19 -0.31 -11.91
CA LEU A 71 1.99 -1.03 -12.37
C LEU A 71 1.74 -2.31 -11.56
N GLU A 72 2.79 -2.96 -11.04
CA GLU A 72 2.66 -4.17 -10.21
C GLU A 72 1.84 -3.92 -8.94
N TYR A 73 1.84 -2.69 -8.43
CA TYR A 73 1.08 -2.33 -7.23
C TYR A 73 -0.40 -2.03 -7.49
N ILE A 74 -0.85 -1.95 -8.75
CA ILE A 74 -2.24 -1.63 -9.09
C ILE A 74 -3.23 -2.64 -8.49
N PRO A 75 -3.05 -3.98 -8.62
CA PRO A 75 -3.96 -4.95 -8.05
C PRO A 75 -4.11 -4.80 -6.54
N ALA A 76 -3.01 -4.59 -5.82
CA ALA A 76 -3.03 -4.35 -4.38
C ALA A 76 -3.76 -3.04 -4.03
N GLY A 77 -3.44 -1.94 -4.75
CA GLY A 77 -4.06 -0.65 -4.54
C GLY A 77 -5.58 -0.68 -4.67
N ILE A 78 -6.08 -1.34 -5.73
CA ILE A 78 -7.51 -1.54 -5.99
C ILE A 78 -8.14 -2.46 -4.92
N ALA A 79 -7.49 -3.57 -4.59
CA ALA A 79 -8.04 -4.54 -3.65
C ALA A 79 -8.19 -3.95 -2.23
N LEU A 80 -7.23 -3.14 -1.79
CA LEU A 80 -7.30 -2.43 -0.51
C LEU A 80 -8.38 -1.34 -0.50
N ALA A 81 -8.49 -0.57 -1.59
CA ALA A 81 -9.59 0.39 -1.75
C ALA A 81 -10.97 -0.29 -1.73
N TRP A 82 -11.08 -1.46 -2.36
CA TRP A 82 -12.28 -2.28 -2.34
C TRP A 82 -12.59 -2.84 -0.95
N ALA A 83 -11.59 -3.34 -0.23
CA ALA A 83 -11.75 -3.83 1.13
C ALA A 83 -12.25 -2.72 2.06
N TYR A 84 -11.69 -1.51 1.94
CA TYR A 84 -12.17 -0.33 2.66
C TYR A 84 -13.62 0.01 2.33
N GLU A 85 -13.95 0.12 1.04
CA GLU A 85 -15.30 0.47 0.59
C GLU A 85 -16.35 -0.57 1.03
N LYS A 86 -16.02 -1.86 1.02
CA LYS A 86 -16.96 -2.93 1.35
C LYS A 86 -17.13 -3.17 2.84
N ALA A 87 -16.07 -3.03 3.61
CA ALA A 87 -16.12 -3.26 5.04
C ALA A 87 -16.53 -2.01 5.83
N ASP A 88 -16.48 -0.83 5.21
CA ASP A 88 -16.75 0.48 5.83
C ASP A 88 -15.96 0.69 7.14
N THR A 89 -14.72 0.21 7.14
CA THR A 89 -13.81 0.33 8.27
C THR A 89 -12.37 0.35 7.78
N ILE A 90 -11.53 1.13 8.46
CA ILE A 90 -10.10 1.21 8.15
C ILE A 90 -9.36 -0.09 8.52
N PHE A 91 -9.91 -0.89 9.44
CA PHE A 91 -9.23 -2.12 9.89
C PHE A 91 -9.19 -3.21 8.82
N ALA A 92 -10.19 -3.28 7.93
CA ALA A 92 -10.23 -4.29 6.88
C ALA A 92 -9.05 -4.17 5.89
N PRO A 93 -8.78 -3.01 5.26
CA PRO A 93 -7.60 -2.86 4.42
C PRO A 93 -6.30 -2.94 5.23
N VAL A 94 -6.26 -2.49 6.49
CA VAL A 94 -5.06 -2.63 7.33
C VAL A 94 -4.69 -4.10 7.53
N LEU A 95 -5.67 -4.94 7.87
CA LEU A 95 -5.44 -6.38 8.04
C LEU A 95 -5.01 -7.03 6.72
N MET A 96 -5.69 -6.71 5.61
CA MET A 96 -5.34 -7.23 4.29
C MET A 96 -3.91 -6.84 3.87
N HIS A 97 -3.55 -5.57 4.04
CA HIS A 97 -2.21 -5.06 3.72
C HIS A 97 -1.15 -5.68 4.63
N SER A 98 -1.43 -5.81 5.93
CA SER A 98 -0.55 -6.51 6.88
C SER A 98 -0.26 -7.95 6.44
N LEU A 99 -1.29 -8.68 5.97
CA LEU A 99 -1.13 -10.03 5.44
C LEU A 99 -0.30 -10.08 4.16
N ILE A 100 -0.53 -9.15 3.22
CA ILE A 100 0.28 -9.02 2.00
C ILE A 100 1.75 -8.80 2.38
N ASN A 101 2.04 -7.88 3.30
CA ASN A 101 3.40 -7.58 3.73
C ASN A 101 4.05 -8.77 4.46
N ALA A 102 3.30 -9.50 5.29
CA ALA A 102 3.80 -10.69 5.96
C ALA A 102 4.19 -11.79 4.96
N LEU A 103 3.37 -11.99 3.92
CA LEU A 103 3.67 -12.95 2.84
C LEU A 103 4.88 -12.51 2.01
N SER A 104 4.98 -11.23 1.68
CA SER A 104 6.13 -10.67 0.94
C SER A 104 7.44 -10.77 1.73
N ILE A 105 7.41 -10.52 3.04
CA ILE A 105 8.60 -10.71 3.88
C ILE A 105 8.99 -12.19 3.92
N ARG A 106 8.02 -13.11 3.97
CA ARG A 106 8.31 -14.54 3.99
C ARG A 106 9.01 -15.03 2.71
N THR A 107 8.73 -14.44 1.55
CA THR A 107 9.38 -14.80 0.29
C THR A 107 10.75 -14.14 0.10
N LEU A 108 10.99 -12.98 0.74
CA LEU A 108 12.25 -12.26 0.66
C LEU A 108 13.33 -12.74 1.65
N TRP A 109 12.98 -13.59 2.62
CA TRP A 109 13.84 -14.04 3.74
C TRP A 109 14.06 -15.55 3.79
#